data_AF-A0A8T2XFU9-F1
#
_entry.id   AF-A0A8T2XFU9-F1
#
_cell.length_a   1.000
_cell.length_b   1.000
_cell.length_c   1.000
_cell.angle_alpha   90.00
_cell.angle_beta   90.00
_cell.angle_gamma   90.00
#
_symmetry.space_group_name_H-M   'P 1'
#
loop_
_entity.id
_entity.type
_entity.pdbx_description
1 polymer ?
#
loop_
_entity_poly.entity_id
_entity_poly.type
_entity_poly.pdbx_seq_one_letter_code
_entity_poly.pdbx_strand_id
1 'polypeptide(L)'
;MVFPYRDNSKGEVAIQQVYIPGVLPKLPGRFYYLFGKPIKTKGMEDMLRDRENANQLYLHVKSEIENNIAYLLKKREEDPYRSLINRTIYQALHSPSSNVPTFDP
;
A
#
# COMPACT_ATOMS: atom_id res chain seq x y z
N MET A 1 -25.87 0.77 -7.31
CA MET A 1 -26.14 -0.61 -7.79
C MET A 1 -24.86 -1.11 -8.43
N VAL A 2 -24.25 -2.19 -7.92
CA VAL A 2 -22.97 -2.74 -8.40
C VAL A 2 -23.29 -4.03 -9.15
N PHE A 3 -22.84 -4.14 -10.40
CA PHE A 3 -23.01 -5.35 -11.21
C PHE A 3 -21.69 -6.13 -11.25
N PRO A 4 -21.69 -7.43 -10.91
CA PRO A 4 -20.51 -8.26 -11.06
C PRO A 4 -20.29 -8.60 -12.54
N TYR A 5 -19.13 -8.24 -13.09
CA TYR A 5 -18.64 -8.75 -14.37
C TYR A 5 -17.67 -9.90 -14.08
N ARG A 6 -17.93 -11.09 -14.63
CA ARG A 6 -17.05 -12.25 -14.51
C ARG A 6 -16.10 -12.25 -15.70
N ASP A 7 -14.86 -11.83 -15.49
CA ASP A 7 -13.76 -12.20 -16.39
C ASP A 7 -13.25 -13.61 -15.99
N ASN A 8 -12.79 -14.39 -16.95
CA ASN A 8 -12.48 -15.82 -16.80
C ASN A 8 -11.15 -16.08 -16.04
N SER A 9 -10.56 -15.05 -15.46
CA SER A 9 -9.39 -15.12 -14.58
C SER A 9 -9.79 -15.69 -13.21
N LYS A 10 -9.18 -16.79 -12.76
CA LYS A 10 -9.43 -17.39 -11.43
C LYS A 10 -8.59 -16.69 -10.36
N GLY A 11 -9.19 -16.30 -9.23
CA GLY A 11 -8.51 -15.75 -8.04
C GLY A 11 -9.09 -14.42 -7.55
N GLU A 12 -8.53 -13.84 -6.48
CA GLU A 12 -8.94 -12.53 -5.90
C GLU A 12 -8.90 -11.35 -6.91
N VAL A 13 -8.20 -11.54 -8.03
CA VAL A 13 -8.10 -10.58 -9.15
C VAL A 13 -9.37 -10.56 -10.03
N ALA A 14 -10.29 -11.51 -9.86
CA ALA A 14 -11.49 -11.65 -10.69
C ALA A 14 -12.61 -10.64 -10.38
N ILE A 15 -12.56 -9.96 -9.23
CA ILE A 15 -13.59 -8.97 -8.84
C ILE A 15 -13.08 -7.57 -9.18
N GLN A 16 -13.12 -7.23 -10.47
CA GLN A 16 -12.92 -5.84 -10.87
C GLN A 16 -14.26 -5.10 -10.77
N GLN A 17 -14.41 -4.28 -9.73
CA GLN A 17 -15.58 -3.41 -9.59
C GLN A 17 -15.58 -2.38 -10.73
N VAL A 18 -16.43 -2.61 -11.73
CA VAL A 18 -16.64 -1.66 -12.84
C VAL A 18 -17.17 -0.35 -12.28
N TYR A 19 -16.42 0.73 -12.47
CA TYR A 19 -16.80 2.07 -12.06
C TYR A 19 -17.55 2.75 -13.22
N ILE A 20 -18.83 3.07 -13.01
CA ILE A 20 -19.63 3.82 -13.98
C ILE A 20 -19.43 5.32 -13.69
N PRO A 21 -18.74 6.09 -14.56
CA PRO A 21 -18.59 7.51 -14.35
C PRO A 21 -19.96 8.21 -14.33
N GLY A 22 -20.18 9.10 -13.35
CA GLY A 22 -21.39 9.93 -13.24
C GLY A 22 -22.37 9.57 -12.11
N VAL A 23 -22.27 8.38 -11.51
CA VAL A 23 -23.26 7.93 -10.48
C VAL A 23 -22.74 8.12 -9.04
N LEU A 24 -21.44 7.96 -8.80
CA LEU A 24 -20.82 8.24 -7.50
C LEU A 24 -19.31 8.42 -7.65
N PRO A 25 -18.72 9.61 -7.46
CA PRO A 25 -17.27 9.78 -7.50
C PRO A 25 -16.59 8.88 -6.46
N LYS A 26 -15.74 7.93 -6.91
CA LYS A 26 -14.81 7.24 -6.00
C LYS A 26 -13.79 8.27 -5.55
N LEU A 27 -13.99 8.82 -4.35
CA LEU A 27 -13.02 9.73 -3.73
C LEU A 27 -11.74 8.93 -3.41
N PRO A 28 -10.58 9.29 -3.99
CA PRO A 28 -9.35 8.54 -3.75
C PRO A 28 -8.95 8.67 -2.28
N GLY A 29 -8.70 7.53 -1.63
CA GLY A 29 -8.18 7.51 -0.26
C GLY A 29 -6.74 8.03 -0.18
N ARG A 30 -6.22 8.16 1.04
CA ARG A 30 -4.80 8.46 1.28
C ARG A 30 -3.89 7.35 0.74
N PHE A 31 -2.73 7.73 0.18
CA PHE A 31 -1.65 6.80 -0.14
C PHE A 31 -0.72 6.63 1.06
N TYR A 32 -0.30 5.39 1.31
CA TYR A 32 0.55 5.01 2.44
C TYR A 32 1.85 4.44 1.87
N TYR A 33 2.98 4.96 2.34
CA TYR A 33 4.31 4.55 1.89
C TYR A 33 5.16 4.25 3.12
N LEU A 34 5.89 3.13 3.08
CA LEU A 34 6.91 2.79 4.06
C LEU A 34 8.15 2.31 3.31
N PHE A 35 9.28 2.96 3.57
CA PHE A 35 10.55 2.59 2.98
C PHE A 35 11.36 1.78 3.99
N GLY A 36 11.58 0.50 3.65
CA GLY A 36 12.42 -0.39 4.45
C GLY A 36 13.90 -0.07 4.34
N LYS A 37 14.72 -0.90 4.98
CA LYS A 37 16.17 -0.79 4.89
C LYS A 37 16.65 -1.09 3.47
N PRO A 38 17.67 -0.37 2.96
CA PRO A 38 18.24 -0.68 1.65
C PRO A 38 18.86 -2.08 1.60
N ILE A 39 18.55 -2.84 0.55
CA ILE A 39 19.12 -4.16 0.30
C ILE A 39 20.40 -3.98 -0.51
N LYS A 40 21.55 -4.03 0.17
CA LYS A 40 22.86 -3.92 -0.48
C LYS A 40 23.27 -5.28 -1.03
N THR A 41 23.41 -5.40 -2.35
CA THR A 41 23.89 -6.63 -3.02
C THR A 41 25.30 -6.50 -3.57
N LYS A 42 25.83 -5.27 -3.64
CA LYS A 42 27.20 -5.01 -4.10
C LYS A 42 28.21 -5.67 -3.15
N GLY A 43 29.12 -6.49 -3.70
CA GLY A 43 30.11 -7.27 -2.95
C GLY A 43 29.61 -8.65 -2.52
N MET A 44 28.41 -9.06 -2.90
CA MET A 44 27.84 -10.38 -2.63
C MET A 44 27.74 -11.25 -3.89
N GLU A 45 28.38 -10.85 -4.99
CA GLU A 45 28.19 -11.45 -6.31
C GLU A 45 28.51 -12.95 -6.33
N ASP A 46 29.60 -13.37 -5.69
CA ASP A 46 29.98 -14.79 -5.62
C ASP A 46 29.05 -15.60 -4.71
N MET A 47 28.56 -14.99 -3.62
CA MET A 47 27.59 -15.64 -2.73
C MET A 47 26.24 -15.85 -3.44
N LEU A 48 25.80 -14.88 -4.24
CA LEU A 48 24.52 -14.91 -4.95
C LEU A 48 24.54 -15.77 -6.22
N ARG A 49 25.71 -16.27 -6.65
CA ARG A 49 25.80 -17.32 -7.69
C ARG A 49 25.30 -18.67 -7.18
N ASP A 50 25.41 -18.91 -5.87
CA ASP A 50 24.81 -20.08 -5.26
C ASP A 50 23.29 -19.91 -5.16
N ARG A 51 22.57 -20.89 -5.70
CA ARG A 51 21.12 -20.84 -5.80
C ARG A 51 20.44 -20.81 -4.42
N GLU A 52 20.98 -21.52 -3.46
CA GLU A 52 20.39 -21.60 -2.12
C GLU A 52 20.57 -20.26 -1.41
N ASN A 53 21.78 -19.69 -1.44
CA ASN A 53 22.06 -18.38 -0.87
C ASN A 53 21.21 -17.26 -1.49
N ALA A 54 21.04 -17.27 -2.82
CA ALA A 54 20.18 -16.32 -3.52
C ALA A 54 18.70 -16.48 -3.09
N ASN A 55 18.23 -17.72 -2.94
CA ASN A 55 16.89 -18.01 -2.46
C ASN A 55 16.67 -17.55 -1.00
N GLN A 56 17.66 -17.73 -0.13
CA GLN A 56 17.60 -17.24 1.25
C GLN A 56 17.49 -15.71 1.30
N LEU A 57 18.28 -14.98 0.51
CA LEU A 57 18.15 -13.51 0.42
C LEU A 57 16.78 -13.10 -0.12
N TYR A 58 16.28 -13.79 -1.15
CA TYR A 58 14.95 -13.53 -1.69
C TYR A 58 13.85 -13.72 -0.64
N LEU A 59 13.85 -14.83 0.10
CA LEU A 59 12.87 -15.11 1.14
C LEU A 59 12.92 -14.08 2.28
N HIS A 60 14.12 -13.66 2.66
CA HIS A 60 14.32 -12.60 3.65
C HIS A 60 13.67 -11.28 3.18
N VAL A 61 14.01 -10.82 1.98
CA VAL A 61 13.45 -9.58 1.39
C VAL A 61 11.94 -9.68 1.25
N LYS A 62 11.42 -10.82 0.82
CA LYS A 62 9.99 -11.07 0.70
C LYS A 62 9.29 -10.91 2.06
N SER A 63 9.86 -11.50 3.11
CA SER A 63 9.31 -11.37 4.47
C SER A 63 9.32 -9.93 4.98
N GLU A 64 10.39 -9.16 4.71
CA GLU A 64 10.44 -7.73 5.06
C GLU A 64 9.33 -6.93 4.35
N ILE A 65 9.09 -7.20 3.06
CA ILE A 65 8.03 -6.54 2.29
C ILE A 65 6.64 -6.92 2.83
N GLU A 66 6.39 -8.20 3.11
CA GLU A 66 5.12 -8.67 3.68
C GLU A 66 4.82 -8.00 5.03
N ASN A 67 5.84 -7.90 5.91
CA ASN A 67 5.72 -7.21 7.19
C ASN A 67 5.42 -5.71 7.02
N ASN A 68 6.09 -5.04 6.08
CA ASN A 68 5.84 -3.63 5.78
C ASN A 68 4.41 -3.41 5.26
N ILE A 69 3.91 -4.29 4.38
CA ILE A 69 2.53 -4.24 3.88
C ILE A 69 1.54 -4.44 5.02
N ALA A 70 1.76 -5.44 5.89
CA ALA A 70 0.90 -5.70 7.04
C ALA A 70 0.83 -4.49 7.98
N TYR A 71 1.98 -3.85 8.24
CA TYR A 71 2.04 -2.61 9.02
C TYR A 71 1.24 -1.48 8.36
N LEU A 72 1.42 -1.25 7.06
CA LEU A 72 0.71 -0.20 6.33
C LEU A 72 -0.81 -0.44 6.29
N LEU A 73 -1.25 -1.69 6.17
CA LEU A 73 -2.67 -2.05 6.23
C LEU A 73 -3.25 -1.74 7.61
N LYS A 74 -2.56 -2.12 8.68
CA LYS A 74 -2.96 -1.77 10.05
C LYS A 74 -3.04 -0.24 10.24
N LYS A 75 -2.01 0.50 9.80
CA LYS A 75 -2.02 1.97 9.88
C LYS A 75 -3.11 2.62 9.05
N ARG A 76 -3.49 2.02 7.93
CA ARG A 76 -4.63 2.46 7.11
C ARG A 76 -5.97 2.22 7.79
N GLU A 77 -6.11 1.15 8.56
CA GLU A 77 -7.32 0.90 9.35
C GLU A 77 -7.44 1.87 10.53
N GLU A 78 -6.31 2.19 11.16
CA GLU A 78 -6.21 3.10 12.30
C GLU A 78 -6.27 4.60 11.91
N ASP A 79 -6.08 4.98 10.64
CA ASP A 79 -6.01 6.39 10.22
C ASP A 79 -7.38 7.12 10.24
N PRO A 80 -7.61 8.06 11.17
CA PRO A 80 -8.85 8.84 11.22
C PRO A 80 -9.03 9.76 10.00
N TYR A 81 -7.94 10.04 9.29
CA TYR A 81 -7.88 10.90 8.11
C TYR A 81 -7.80 10.11 6.79
N ARG A 82 -8.14 8.82 6.80
CA ARG A 82 -8.18 7.98 5.59
C ARG A 82 -9.09 8.55 4.49
N SER A 83 -10.21 9.16 4.89
CA SER A 83 -11.19 9.80 4.00
C SER A 83 -10.78 11.22 3.62
N LEU A 84 -10.99 11.60 2.35
CA LEU A 84 -10.77 12.98 1.90
C LEU A 84 -11.61 13.99 2.67
N ILE A 85 -12.83 13.62 3.07
CA ILE A 85 -13.74 14.52 3.80
C ILE A 85 -13.13 14.88 5.17
N ASN A 86 -12.68 13.89 5.93
CA ASN A 86 -12.06 14.09 7.24
C ASN A 86 -10.80 14.96 7.14
N ARG A 87 -10.01 14.77 6.08
CA ARG A 87 -8.84 15.61 5.79
C ARG A 87 -9.21 17.04 5.49
N THR A 88 -10.22 17.28 4.65
CA THR A 88 -10.69 18.63 4.32
C THR A 88 -11.20 19.35 5.57
N ILE A 89 -11.95 18.65 6.43
CA ILE A 89 -12.41 19.20 7.72
C ILE A 89 -11.21 19.55 8.61
N TYR A 90 -10.23 18.65 8.75
CA TYR A 90 -9.03 18.90 9.53
C TYR A 90 -8.29 20.15 9.02
N GLN A 91 -8.06 20.25 7.71
CA GLN A 91 -7.38 21.38 7.08
C GLN A 91 -8.18 22.69 7.20
N ALA A 92 -9.51 22.65 7.22
CA ALA A 92 -10.35 23.83 7.41
C ALA A 92 -10.32 24.36 8.86
N LEU A 93 -10.15 23.46 9.84
CA LEU A 93 -10.06 23.80 11.26
C LEU A 93 -8.65 24.19 11.72
N HIS A 94 -7.63 23.89 10.92
CA HIS A 94 -6.22 24.17 11.22
C HIS A 94 -5.64 25.15 10.19
N SER A 95 -4.38 25.58 10.40
CA SER A 95 -3.71 26.46 9.44
C SER A 95 -3.64 25.82 8.04
N PRO A 96 -3.79 26.57 6.94
CA PRO A 96 -3.57 26.08 5.57
C PRO A 96 -2.19 25.44 5.34
N SER A 97 -1.22 25.79 6.17
CA SER A 97 0.15 25.25 6.16
C SER A 97 0.32 23.97 6.98
N SER A 98 -0.72 23.50 7.68
CA SER A 98 -0.63 22.32 8.55
C SER A 98 -0.74 21.03 7.72
N ASN A 99 0.27 20.17 7.83
CA ASN A 99 0.21 18.84 7.25
C ASN A 99 -0.74 17.96 8.07
N VAL A 100 -1.59 17.19 7.38
CA VAL A 100 -2.45 16.21 8.05
C VAL A 100 -1.57 15.16 8.72
N PRO A 101 -1.77 14.86 10.02
CA PRO A 101 -0.99 13.85 10.74
C PRO A 101 -0.92 12.51 10.00
N THR A 102 0.22 11.83 10.10
CA THR A 102 0.47 10.51 9.54
C THR A 102 1.05 9.59 10.61
N PHE A 103 1.01 8.29 10.36
CA PHE A 103 1.71 7.30 11.19
C PHE A 103 3.22 7.54 11.18
N ASP A 104 3.88 7.25 12.30
CA ASP A 104 5.33 7.36 12.39
C ASP A 104 6.04 6.27 11.55
N PRO A 105 7.20 6.61 10.94
CA PRO A 105 8.02 5.66 10.19
C PRO A 105 8.68 4.59 11.06
#